data_AF-A0A2N2NS04-F1
#
_entry.id   AF-A0A2N2NS04-F1
#
_cell.length_a   1.000
_cell.length_b   1.000
_cell.length_c   1.000
_cell.angle_alpha   90.00
_cell.angle_beta   90.00
_cell.angle_gamma   90.00
#
_symmetry.space_group_name_H-M   'P 1'
#
loop_
_entity.id
_entity.type
_entity.pdbx_description
1 polymer ?
#
loop_
_entity_poly.entity_id
_entity_poly.type
_entity_poly.pdbx_seq_one_letter_code
_entity_poly.pdbx_strand_id
1 'polypeptide(L)'
;MIVTAWNNGAHSRNGAGYGFKVSVADRDLHFKPEWDVIVLELEGEEPFEVNINKEAFWSEACRELMSANIGKWLRQQGLAPWPKGNPPYFVVDPLEDNRFSVSKAGKKSGKKPF
;
A
#
# COMPACT_ATOMS: atom_id res chain seq x y z
N MET A 1 4.20 -8.79 3.42
CA MET A 1 5.27 -7.86 3.00
C MET A 1 5.15 -6.52 3.74
N ILE A 2 6.24 -5.76 3.91
CA ILE A 2 6.19 -4.39 4.49
C ILE A 2 6.22 -3.37 3.34
N VAL A 3 5.23 -2.48 3.32
CA VAL A 3 5.13 -1.40 2.31
C VAL A 3 5.22 -0.03 2.96
N THR A 4 5.65 0.95 2.18
CA THR A 4 5.73 2.35 2.59
C THR A 4 4.59 3.14 1.96
N ALA A 5 3.87 3.95 2.73
CA ALA A 5 2.93 4.88 2.12
C ALA A 5 3.67 5.85 1.19
N TRP A 6 3.06 6.09 0.04
CA TRP A 6 3.63 6.90 -1.03
C TRP A 6 2.65 8.00 -1.42
N ASN A 7 3.20 9.16 -1.77
CA ASN A 7 2.45 10.25 -2.39
C ASN A 7 3.29 10.82 -3.54
N ASN A 8 2.62 11.28 -4.59
CA ASN A 8 3.24 11.86 -5.79
C ASN A 8 3.88 13.24 -5.59
N GLY A 9 4.05 13.71 -4.35
CA GLY A 9 4.58 15.02 -4.00
C GLY A 9 3.52 16.11 -3.88
N ALA A 10 2.26 15.82 -4.27
CA ALA A 10 1.12 16.72 -4.12
C ALA A 10 0.05 16.07 -3.22
N HIS A 11 0.05 16.44 -1.94
CA HIS A 11 -0.91 15.93 -0.98
C HIS A 11 -2.33 16.45 -1.29
N SER A 12 -3.15 15.64 -1.96
CA SER A 12 -4.54 15.97 -2.22
C SER A 12 -5.46 15.64 -1.04
N ARG A 13 -6.45 16.49 -0.77
CA ARG A 13 -7.50 16.22 0.24
C ARG A 13 -8.48 15.13 -0.20
N ASN A 14 -8.66 14.91 -1.50
CA ASN A 14 -9.60 13.91 -2.04
C ASN A 14 -8.98 12.49 -2.12
N GLY A 15 -7.75 12.31 -1.66
CA GLY A 15 -7.03 11.03 -1.70
C GLY A 15 -6.28 10.74 -3.00
N ALA A 16 -6.42 11.56 -4.05
CA ALA A 16 -5.65 11.39 -5.28
C ALA A 16 -4.15 11.54 -5.04
N GLY A 17 -3.35 10.75 -5.78
CA GLY A 17 -1.89 10.81 -5.71
C GLY A 17 -1.27 10.05 -4.55
N TYR A 18 -2.02 9.24 -3.81
CA TYR A 18 -1.50 8.36 -2.76
C TYR A 18 -1.46 6.88 -3.20
N GLY A 19 -0.65 6.10 -2.51
CA GLY A 19 -0.55 4.66 -2.70
C GLY A 19 0.38 3.99 -1.69
N PHE A 20 0.74 2.74 -1.99
CA PHE A 20 1.77 1.99 -1.26
C PHE A 20 2.91 1.60 -2.18
N LYS A 21 4.15 1.83 -1.76
CA LYS A 21 5.34 1.41 -2.47
C LYS A 21 5.75 0.00 -2.04
N VAL A 22 5.77 -0.92 -2.99
CA VAL A 22 6.16 -2.33 -2.79
C VAL A 22 7.63 -2.51 -3.20
N SER A 23 8.37 -3.41 -2.55
CA SER A 23 9.73 -3.76 -2.98
C SER A 23 9.70 -4.61 -4.26
N VAL A 24 10.79 -4.63 -5.04
CA VAL A 24 10.87 -5.47 -6.24
C VAL A 24 10.77 -6.95 -5.88
N ALA A 25 11.48 -7.37 -4.83
CA ALA A 25 11.44 -8.74 -4.34
C ALA A 25 10.03 -9.17 -3.89
N ASP A 26 9.32 -8.30 -3.15
CA ASP A 26 7.95 -8.60 -2.73
C ASP A 26 6.97 -8.59 -3.91
N ARG A 27 7.17 -7.69 -4.89
CA ARG A 27 6.37 -7.66 -6.12
C ARG A 27 6.48 -9.00 -6.85
N ASP A 28 7.71 -9.42 -7.14
CA ASP A 28 7.96 -10.61 -7.96
C ASP A 28 7.57 -11.91 -7.25
N LEU A 29 7.53 -11.90 -5.90
CA LEU A 29 7.12 -13.05 -5.11
C LEU A 29 5.59 -13.18 -4.98
N HIS A 30 4.88 -12.06 -4.91
CA HIS A 30 3.46 -12.06 -4.50
C HIS A 30 2.48 -11.62 -5.59
N PHE A 31 2.95 -10.98 -6.66
CA PHE A 31 2.12 -10.49 -7.75
C PHE A 31 2.41 -11.29 -9.01
N LYS A 32 1.38 -11.51 -9.82
CA LYS A 32 1.51 -12.24 -11.08
C LYS A 32 1.38 -11.31 -12.29
N PRO A 33 2.28 -11.38 -13.29
CA PRO A 33 2.24 -10.51 -14.47
C PRO A 33 0.93 -10.58 -15.27
N GLU A 34 0.19 -11.69 -15.20
CA GLU A 34 -1.10 -11.87 -15.86
C GLU A 34 -2.26 -11.14 -15.17
N TRP A 35 -2.06 -10.58 -13.98
CA TRP A 35 -3.12 -9.87 -13.25
C TRP A 35 -3.24 -8.42 -13.71
N ASP A 36 -4.45 -8.03 -14.07
CA ASP A 36 -4.73 -6.64 -14.41
C ASP A 36 -5.01 -5.77 -13.19
N VAL A 37 -5.64 -6.38 -12.18
CA VAL A 37 -6.09 -5.76 -10.95
C VAL A 37 -5.77 -6.66 -9.77
N ILE A 38 -5.58 -6.03 -8.62
CA ILE A 38 -5.62 -6.67 -7.31
C ILE A 38 -6.82 -6.12 -6.53
N VAL A 39 -7.30 -6.87 -5.56
CA VAL A 39 -8.27 -6.39 -4.58
C VAL A 39 -7.53 -6.09 -3.28
N LEU A 40 -7.63 -4.85 -2.81
CA LEU A 40 -7.09 -4.43 -1.52
C LEU A 40 -8.19 -4.32 -0.47
N GLU A 41 -7.90 -4.83 0.71
CA GLU A 41 -8.74 -4.76 1.89
C GLU A 41 -8.04 -3.91 2.94
N LEU A 42 -8.52 -2.68 3.15
CA LEU A 42 -8.00 -1.80 4.19
C LEU A 42 -8.84 -1.99 5.46
N GLU A 43 -8.20 -1.90 6.62
CA GLU A 43 -8.88 -1.98 7.91
C GLU A 43 -10.07 -1.01 7.99
N GLY A 44 -11.28 -1.58 8.10
CA GLY A 44 -12.53 -0.83 8.24
C GLY A 44 -13.13 -0.28 6.94
N GLU A 45 -12.59 -0.62 5.78
CA GLU A 45 -13.13 -0.22 4.47
C GLU A 45 -13.62 -1.44 3.68
N GLU A 46 -14.55 -1.21 2.75
CA GLU A 46 -14.94 -2.23 1.78
C GLU A 46 -13.77 -2.55 0.82
N PRO A 47 -13.63 -3.81 0.37
CA PRO A 47 -12.61 -4.19 -0.61
C PRO A 47 -12.74 -3.37 -1.90
N PHE A 48 -11.62 -2.99 -2.50
CA PHE A 48 -11.62 -2.27 -3.78
C PHE A 48 -10.48 -2.69 -4.69
N GLU A 49 -10.69 -2.51 -5.99
CA GLU A 49 -9.70 -2.84 -7.01
C GLU A 49 -8.60 -1.78 -7.14
N VAL A 50 -7.38 -2.24 -7.36
CA VAL A 50 -6.23 -1.43 -7.75
C VAL A 50 -5.67 -1.97 -9.05
N ASN A 51 -5.66 -1.12 -10.08
CA ASN A 51 -5.09 -1.46 -11.37
C ASN A 51 -3.56 -1.54 -11.27
N ILE A 52 -3.04 -2.73 -11.59
CA ILE A 52 -1.61 -3.04 -11.70
C ILE A 52 -1.18 -3.38 -13.14
N ASN A 53 -2.11 -3.41 -14.10
CA ASN A 53 -1.79 -3.48 -15.55
C ASN A 53 -1.20 -2.16 -16.06
N LYS A 54 -0.02 -1.82 -15.55
CA LYS A 54 0.76 -0.67 -15.98
C LYS A 54 2.19 -1.14 -16.06
N GLU A 55 2.83 -0.95 -17.22
CA GLU A 55 4.25 -1.25 -17.40
C GLU A 55 5.10 -0.64 -16.29
N ALA A 56 4.71 0.56 -15.84
CA ALA A 56 5.34 1.25 -14.73
C ALA A 56 5.44 0.38 -13.47
N PHE A 57 4.38 -0.33 -13.05
CA PHE A 57 4.39 -1.17 -11.84
C PHE A 57 5.37 -2.36 -11.92
N TRP A 58 5.56 -2.89 -13.13
CA TRP A 58 6.48 -3.99 -13.41
C TRP A 58 7.91 -3.53 -13.70
N SER A 59 8.17 -2.22 -13.68
CA SER A 59 9.51 -1.65 -13.82
C SER A 59 10.25 -1.57 -12.48
N GLU A 60 11.55 -1.33 -12.52
CA GLU A 60 12.35 -1.02 -11.33
C GLU A 60 12.04 0.37 -10.75
N ALA A 61 11.59 1.29 -11.61
CA ALA A 61 11.47 2.71 -11.31
C ALA A 61 10.15 3.06 -10.59
N CYS A 62 9.07 2.35 -10.92
CA CYS A 62 7.73 2.55 -10.37
C CYS A 62 7.18 1.21 -9.88
N ARG A 63 6.58 1.20 -8.70
CA ARG A 63 6.11 -0.02 -8.00
C ARG A 63 5.13 0.36 -6.90
N GLU A 64 4.32 1.36 -7.22
CA GLU A 64 3.34 1.96 -6.34
C GLU A 64 1.94 1.45 -6.66
N LEU A 65 1.28 0.86 -5.67
CA LEU A 65 -0.15 0.55 -5.68
C LEU A 65 -0.92 1.85 -5.46
N MET A 66 -1.28 2.54 -6.54
CA MET A 66 -1.91 3.86 -6.49
C MET A 66 -3.43 3.77 -6.56
N SER A 67 -4.11 4.37 -5.58
CA SER A 67 -5.57 4.50 -5.59
C SER A 67 -6.01 5.67 -4.71
N ALA A 68 -7.05 6.38 -5.16
CA ALA A 68 -7.67 7.43 -4.36
C ALA A 68 -8.28 6.88 -3.06
N ASN A 69 -8.70 5.61 -3.05
CA ASN A 69 -9.25 4.96 -1.86
C ASN A 69 -8.18 4.79 -0.77
N ILE A 70 -6.95 4.40 -1.16
CA ILE A 70 -5.80 4.37 -0.23
C ILE A 70 -5.57 5.75 0.37
N GLY A 71 -5.58 6.80 -0.45
CA GLY A 71 -5.38 8.16 0.02
C GLY A 71 -6.48 8.63 0.98
N LYS A 72 -7.76 8.37 0.67
CA LYS A 72 -8.88 8.69 1.56
C LYS A 72 -8.74 8.00 2.91
N TRP A 73 -8.45 6.70 2.89
CA TRP A 73 -8.24 5.91 4.10
C TRP A 73 -7.08 6.43 4.94
N LEU A 74 -5.91 6.67 4.34
CA LEU A 74 -4.76 7.26 5.04
C LEU A 74 -5.13 8.58 5.73
N ARG A 75 -5.95 9.42 5.08
CA ARG A 75 -6.39 10.69 5.66
C ARG A 75 -7.41 10.51 6.79
N GLN A 76 -8.40 9.63 6.62
CA GLN A 76 -9.39 9.29 7.65
C GLN A 76 -8.72 8.76 8.92
N GLN A 77 -7.65 7.97 8.75
CA GLN A 77 -6.85 7.42 9.86
C GLN A 77 -5.87 8.43 10.47
N GLY A 78 -5.78 9.67 9.97
CA GLY A 78 -4.82 10.67 10.44
C GLY A 78 -3.36 10.36 10.08
N LEU A 79 -3.14 9.48 9.09
CA LEU A 79 -1.82 9.02 8.64
C LEU A 79 -1.30 9.82 7.43
N ALA A 80 -2.12 10.70 6.84
CA ALA A 80 -1.73 11.63 5.79
C ALA A 80 -2.32 13.04 6.00
N PRO A 81 -1.58 14.13 5.68
CA PRO A 81 -0.22 14.11 5.15
C PRO A 81 0.80 13.77 6.24
N TRP A 82 1.99 13.35 5.85
CA TRP A 82 3.09 13.07 6.75
C TRP A 82 4.23 14.08 6.54
N PRO A 83 5.09 14.33 7.55
CA PRO A 83 6.27 15.18 7.36
C PRO A 83 7.19 14.64 6.27
N LYS A 84 7.87 15.53 5.55
CA LYS A 84 8.83 15.16 4.50
C LYS A 84 9.82 14.12 5.03
N GLY A 85 10.03 13.05 4.26
CA GLY A 85 10.95 11.95 4.61
C GLY A 85 10.43 10.99 5.68
N ASN A 86 9.21 11.15 6.19
CA ASN A 86 8.63 10.33 7.25
C ASN A 86 7.30 9.66 6.85
N PRO A 87 7.24 8.91 5.74
CA PRO A 87 6.04 8.15 5.39
C PRO A 87 5.75 7.03 6.41
N PRO A 88 4.48 6.74 6.72
CA PRO A 88 4.11 5.57 7.53
C PRO A 88 4.35 4.25 6.78
N TYR A 89 4.51 3.17 7.54
CA TYR A 89 4.70 1.81 7.05
C TYR A 89 3.51 0.92 7.38
N PHE A 90 3.24 -0.04 6.52
CA PHE A 90 2.11 -0.96 6.63
C PHE A 90 2.54 -2.38 6.33
N VAL A 91 1.79 -3.35 6.84
CA VAL A 91 1.89 -4.74 6.46
C VAL A 91 0.84 -4.98 5.38
N VAL A 92 1.26 -5.57 4.27
CA VAL A 92 0.37 -6.09 3.23
C VAL A 92 0.50 -7.60 3.24
N ASP A 93 -0.56 -8.32 3.57
CA ASP A 93 -0.55 -9.78 3.60
C ASP A 93 -1.30 -10.32 2.38
N PRO A 94 -0.65 -11.18 1.55
CA PRO A 94 -1.35 -11.87 0.47
C PRO A 94 -2.41 -12.78 1.08
N LEU A 95 -3.59 -12.76 0.49
CA LEU A 95 -4.67 -13.68 0.77
C LEU A 95 -4.70 -14.73 -0.34
N GLU A 96 -5.89 -15.18 -0.74
CA GLU A 96 -6.08 -16.01 -1.93
C GLU A 96 -6.02 -15.17 -3.22
N ASP A 97 -5.45 -15.76 -4.27
CA ASP A 97 -5.33 -15.15 -5.61
C ASP A 97 -4.80 -13.71 -5.58
N ASN A 98 -5.51 -12.77 -6.22
CA ASN A 98 -5.11 -11.37 -6.37
C ASN A 98 -5.61 -10.49 -5.21
N ARG A 99 -5.95 -11.08 -4.06
CA ARG A 99 -6.47 -10.36 -2.88
C ARG A 99 -5.39 -10.14 -1.84
N PHE A 100 -5.40 -8.95 -1.24
CA PHE A 100 -4.43 -8.58 -0.21
C PHE A 100 -5.11 -7.79 0.90
N SER A 101 -4.72 -8.07 2.15
CA SER A 101 -5.12 -7.27 3.30
C SER A 101 -4.03 -6.26 3.66
N VAL A 102 -4.43 -5.10 4.17
CA VAL A 102 -3.51 -4.06 4.63
C VAL A 102 -3.82 -3.69 6.07
N SER A 103 -2.79 -3.79 6.91
CA SER A 103 -2.86 -3.41 8.32
C SER A 103 -1.72 -2.47 8.71
N LYS A 104 -1.91 -1.69 9.78
CA LYS A 104 -0.83 -0.87 10.33
C LYS A 104 0.31 -1.77 10.75
N ALA A 105 1.55 -1.44 10.36
CA ALA A 105 2.72 -2.14 10.87
C ALA A 105 2.74 -1.94 12.40
N GLY A 106 2.42 -3.01 13.14
CA GLY A 106 2.41 -2.94 14.59
C GLY A 106 3.75 -2.38 15.09
N LYS A 107 3.73 -1.54 16.12
CA LYS A 107 4.95 -1.33 16.91
C LYS A 107 5.43 -2.72 17.27
N LYS A 108 6.70 -3.08 17.02
CA LYS A 108 7.30 -4.26 17.63
C LYS A 108 7.01 -4.14 19.12
N SER A 109 6.00 -4.86 19.61
CA SER A 109 5.75 -4.95 21.04
C SER A 109 6.97 -5.69 21.53
N GLY A 110 7.90 -4.96 22.14
CA GLY A 110 9.00 -5.56 22.88
C GLY A 110 8.38 -6.35 24.03
N LYS A 111 7.98 -7.61 23.77
CA LYS A 111 7.87 -8.60 24.81
C LYS A 111 9.30 -8.83 25.30
N LYS A 112 9.68 -8.11 26.35
CA LYS A 112 10.78 -8.55 27.21
C LYS A 112 10.36 -9.92 27.76
N PRO A 113 11.14 -10.99 27.59
CA PRO A 113 10.94 -12.16 28.42
C PRO A 113 11.22 -11.73 29.87
N PHE A 114 10.26 -12.03 30.75
CA PHE A 114 10.48 -12.04 32.19
C PHE A 114 11.45 -13.18 32.53
#